data_AF-A0A2H0B6K4-F1
#
_entry.id   AF-A0A2H0B6K4-F1
#
_cell.length_a   1.000
_cell.length_b   1.000
_cell.length_c   1.000
_cell.angle_alpha   90.00
_cell.angle_beta   90.00
_cell.angle_gamma   90.00
#
_symmetry.space_group_name_H-M   'P 1'
#
loop_
_entity.id
_entity.type
_entity.pdbx_description
1 polymer ?
#
loop_
_entity_poly.entity_id
_entity_poly.type
_entity_poly.pdbx_seq_one_letter_code
_entity_poly.pdbx_strand_id
1 'polypeptide(L)'
;MYDNNLAQAIEILHCVDDAIDILKSIRIVNEKPVVATRKAGVGVGVVEAPRGILYHMAKTDENGILIDYDVIVPTAQNQINIENDLKKFFNENLYKEEKELKLAAEQIIRAYDPCMSCATNFLKIEWDKK
;
A
#
# COMPACT_ATOMS: atom_id res chain seq x y z
N MET A 1 0.16 18.19 -6.21
CA MET A 1 1.20 17.12 -6.25
C MET A 1 1.75 16.85 -4.86
N TYR A 2 2.05 17.87 -4.04
CA TYR A 2 2.65 17.68 -2.71
C TYR A 2 1.64 17.64 -1.54
N ASP A 3 0.34 17.82 -1.82
CA ASP A 3 -0.69 17.93 -0.79
C ASP A 3 -0.87 16.63 0.03
N ASN A 4 -0.40 15.50 -0.49
CA ASN A 4 -0.39 14.22 0.23
C ASN A 4 0.38 14.32 1.55
N ASN A 5 1.48 15.08 1.60
CA ASN A 5 2.24 15.26 2.84
C ASN A 5 1.41 15.97 3.92
N LEU A 6 0.63 16.97 3.52
CA LEU A 6 -0.27 17.68 4.43
C LEU A 6 -1.44 16.79 4.85
N ALA A 7 -2.01 16.04 3.92
CA ALA A 7 -3.07 15.07 4.20
C ALA A 7 -2.59 14.03 5.22
N GLN A 8 -1.42 13.42 5.04
CA GLN A 8 -0.85 12.47 5.99
C GLN A 8 -0.60 13.09 7.37
N ALA A 9 -0.16 14.35 7.45
CA ALA A 9 0.00 15.04 8.72
C ALA A 9 -1.34 15.19 9.48
N ILE A 10 -2.43 15.47 8.75
CA ILE A 10 -3.79 15.52 9.30
C ILE A 10 -4.26 14.12 9.70
N GLU A 11 -4.03 13.10 8.88
CA GLU A 11 -4.37 11.72 9.16
C GLU A 11 -3.65 11.18 10.40
N ILE A 12 -2.39 11.56 10.64
CA ILE A 12 -1.68 11.19 11.87
C ILE A 12 -2.39 11.72 13.10
N LEU A 13 -2.81 12.99 13.09
CA LEU A 13 -3.55 13.58 14.21
C LEU A 13 -4.88 12.85 14.42
N HIS A 14 -5.63 12.65 13.33
CA HIS A 14 -6.90 11.93 13.37
C HIS A 14 -6.75 10.51 13.92
N CYS A 15 -5.74 9.75 13.46
CA CYS A 15 -5.45 8.40 13.95
C CYS A 15 -5.14 8.38 15.46
N VAL A 16 -4.45 9.42 15.97
CA VAL A 16 -4.15 9.53 17.41
C VAL A 16 -5.43 9.79 18.21
N ASP A 17 -6.28 10.71 17.75
CA ASP A 17 -7.56 11.01 18.39
C ASP A 17 -8.48 9.78 18.40
N ASP A 18 -8.61 9.10 17.26
CA ASP A 18 -9.40 7.87 17.12
C ASP A 18 -8.86 6.75 18.02
N ALA A 19 -7.53 6.59 18.11
CA ALA A 19 -6.94 5.61 19.00
C ALA A 19 -7.30 5.89 20.48
N ILE A 20 -7.30 7.16 20.90
CA ILE A 20 -7.71 7.54 22.25
C ILE A 20 -9.19 7.18 22.49
N ASP A 21 -10.07 7.45 21.53
CA ASP A 21 -11.50 7.16 21.66
C ASP A 21 -11.83 5.66 21.66
N ILE A 22 -11.11 4.89 20.85
CA ILE A 22 -11.14 3.41 20.91
C ILE A 22 -10.68 2.96 22.29
N LEU A 23 -9.56 3.46 22.82
CA LEU A 23 -9.04 3.05 24.13
C LEU A 23 -9.98 3.39 25.29
N LYS A 24 -10.78 4.46 25.19
CA LYS A 24 -11.78 4.81 26.20
C LYS A 24 -12.95 3.82 26.26
N SER A 25 -13.30 3.19 25.13
CA SER A 25 -14.52 2.39 24.98
C SER A 25 -14.24 0.90 24.79
N ILE A 26 -13.03 0.53 24.41
CA ILE A 26 -12.66 -0.86 24.12
C ILE A 26 -12.72 -1.69 25.39
N ARG A 27 -13.45 -2.81 25.31
CA ARG A 27 -13.50 -3.81 26.37
C ARG A 27 -12.62 -4.97 25.96
N ILE A 28 -11.44 -5.05 26.56
CA ILE A 28 -10.54 -6.18 26.36
C ILE A 28 -11.06 -7.35 27.19
N VAL A 29 -11.45 -8.44 26.51
CA VAL A 29 -11.87 -9.69 27.14
C VAL A 29 -11.01 -10.84 26.63
N ASN A 30 -10.93 -11.91 27.42
CA ASN A 30 -10.22 -13.10 26.98
C ASN A 30 -11.10 -13.89 26.00
N GLU A 31 -10.81 -13.75 24.71
CA GLU A 31 -11.56 -14.41 23.62
C GLU A 31 -10.91 -15.74 23.23
N LYS A 32 -11.74 -16.74 22.91
CA LYS A 32 -11.25 -17.98 22.30
C LYS A 32 -11.06 -17.76 20.80
N PRO A 33 -10.05 -18.39 20.16
CA PRO A 33 -9.90 -18.33 18.72
C PRO A 33 -11.19 -18.72 17.99
N VAL A 34 -11.61 -17.89 17.04
CA VAL A 34 -12.78 -18.18 16.21
C VAL A 34 -12.44 -19.34 15.27
N VAL A 35 -13.22 -20.41 15.34
CA VAL A 35 -13.08 -21.54 14.43
C VAL A 35 -13.81 -21.22 13.14
N ALA A 36 -13.08 -21.14 12.02
CA ALA A 36 -13.68 -20.92 10.71
C ALA A 36 -14.59 -22.11 10.33
N THR A 37 -15.86 -21.82 10.04
CA THR A 37 -16.86 -22.84 9.67
C THR A 37 -16.88 -23.13 8.17
N ARG A 38 -16.43 -22.18 7.34
CA ARG A 38 -16.31 -22.33 5.89
C ARG A 38 -14.88 -22.70 5.52
N LYS A 39 -14.72 -23.78 4.77
CA LYS A 39 -13.41 -24.27 4.33
C LYS A 39 -13.07 -23.79 2.92
N ALA A 40 -13.97 -23.99 1.95
CA ALA A 40 -13.77 -23.57 0.57
C ALA A 40 -14.47 -22.23 0.27
N GLY A 41 -13.84 -21.41 -0.57
CA GLY A 41 -14.45 -20.19 -1.10
C GLY A 41 -13.44 -19.15 -1.57
N VAL A 42 -13.97 -17.98 -1.92
CA VAL A 42 -13.19 -16.77 -2.21
C VAL A 42 -13.55 -15.74 -1.15
N GLY A 43 -12.53 -15.18 -0.50
CA GLY A 43 -12.65 -14.07 0.44
C GLY A 43 -11.92 -12.85 -0.09
N VAL A 44 -12.55 -11.69 0.01
CA VAL A 44 -11.93 -10.40 -0.32
C VAL A 44 -11.90 -9.54 0.94
N GLY A 45 -10.72 -9.08 1.31
CA GLY A 45 -10.49 -8.11 2.38
C GLY A 45 -10.00 -6.80 1.77
N VAL A 46 -10.61 -5.69 2.18
CA VAL A 46 -10.21 -4.35 1.74
C VAL A 46 -9.99 -3.51 2.98
N VAL A 47 -8.84 -2.85 3.04
CA VAL A 47 -8.49 -1.93 4.13
C VAL A 47 -7.82 -0.69 3.55
N GLU A 48 -8.03 0.46 4.17
CA GLU A 48 -7.21 1.65 3.89
C GLU A 48 -5.89 1.49 4.64
N ALA A 49 -4.81 1.32 3.89
CA ALA A 49 -3.46 1.41 4.43
C ALA A 49 -2.99 2.87 4.38
N PRO A 50 -1.93 3.26 5.10
CA PRO A 50 -1.46 4.67 5.12
C PRO A 50 -1.03 5.24 3.76
N ARG A 51 -0.94 4.40 2.72
CA ARG A 51 -0.49 4.74 1.36
C ARG A 51 -1.61 4.61 0.32
N GLY A 52 -2.84 4.36 0.78
CA GLY A 52 -4.04 4.11 -0.04
C GLY A 52 -4.66 2.73 0.17
N ILE A 53 -5.62 2.38 -0.68
CA ILE A 53 -6.43 1.16 -0.54
C ILE A 53 -5.60 -0.10 -0.80
N LEU A 54 -5.67 -1.05 0.13
CA LEU A 54 -5.05 -2.36 0.05
C LEU A 54 -6.14 -3.43 -0.13
N TYR A 55 -6.03 -4.19 -1.22
CA TYR A 55 -6.94 -5.30 -1.52
C TYR A 55 -6.24 -6.63 -1.34
N HIS A 56 -6.91 -7.56 -0.68
CA HIS A 56 -6.51 -8.95 -0.57
C HIS A 56 -7.63 -9.83 -1.09
N MET A 57 -7.30 -10.76 -1.99
CA MET A 57 -8.19 -11.83 -2.42
C MET A 57 -7.52 -13.16 -2.11
N ALA A 58 -8.22 -14.01 -1.37
CA ALA A 58 -7.76 -15.35 -1.03
C ALA A 58 -8.80 -16.38 -1.49
N LYS A 59 -8.35 -17.45 -2.13
CA LYS A 59 -9.18 -18.60 -2.48
C LYS A 59 -8.72 -19.83 -1.72
N THR A 60 -9.65 -20.54 -1.09
CA THR A 60 -9.37 -21.76 -0.34
C THR A 60 -10.12 -22.97 -0.88
N ASP A 61 -9.54 -24.16 -0.72
CA ASP A 61 -10.15 -25.45 -1.08
C ASP A 61 -11.04 -26.03 0.04
N GLU A 62 -11.59 -27.24 -0.18
CA GLU A 62 -12.46 -27.92 0.80
C GLU A 62 -11.78 -28.28 2.12
N ASN A 63 -10.45 -28.27 2.16
CA ASN A 63 -9.67 -28.49 3.37
C ASN A 63 -9.34 -27.19 4.10
N GLY A 64 -9.69 -26.03 3.53
CA GLY A 64 -9.33 -24.71 4.04
C GLY A 64 -7.90 -24.28 3.68
N ILE A 65 -7.28 -24.95 2.70
CA ILE A 65 -5.94 -24.63 2.24
C ILE A 65 -6.03 -23.54 1.16
N LEU A 66 -5.15 -22.53 1.28
CA LEU A 66 -5.02 -21.46 0.28
C LEU A 66 -4.53 -22.05 -1.04
N ILE A 67 -5.32 -21.88 -2.10
CA ILE A 67 -5.00 -22.36 -3.46
C ILE A 67 -4.73 -21.22 -4.44
N ASP A 68 -5.17 -20.00 -4.11
CA ASP A 68 -4.87 -18.81 -4.90
C ASP A 68 -4.89 -17.58 -3.99
N TYR A 69 -4.08 -16.59 -4.34
CA TYR A 69 -3.97 -15.35 -3.62
C TYR A 69 -3.54 -14.22 -4.54
N ASP A 70 -4.31 -13.14 -4.50
CA ASP A 70 -4.01 -11.91 -5.23
C ASP A 70 -4.03 -10.73 -4.26
N VAL A 71 -3.16 -9.75 -4.52
CA VAL A 71 -3.02 -8.57 -3.68
C VAL A 71 -2.74 -7.35 -4.54
N ILE A 72 -3.61 -6.34 -4.41
CA ILE A 72 -3.43 -5.05 -5.06
C ILE A 72 -2.98 -4.06 -4.00
N VAL A 73 -1.69 -3.73 -4.05
CA VAL A 73 -1.02 -2.89 -3.07
C VAL A 73 -1.11 -1.40 -3.44
N PRO A 74 -1.18 -0.49 -2.45
CA PRO A 74 -1.43 0.93 -2.72
C PRO A 74 -0.34 1.59 -3.57
N THR A 75 0.94 1.32 -3.27
CA THR A 75 2.06 1.94 -4.01
C THR A 75 2.07 1.52 -5.48
N ALA A 76 1.68 0.28 -5.81
CA ALA A 76 1.59 -0.16 -7.21
C ALA A 76 0.50 0.60 -7.98
N GLN A 77 -0.61 0.93 -7.31
CA GLN A 77 -1.68 1.74 -7.91
C GLN A 77 -1.18 3.18 -8.21
N ASN A 78 -0.37 3.75 -7.31
CA ASN A 78 0.17 5.10 -7.47
C ASN A 78 1.35 5.19 -8.46
N GLN A 79 1.92 4.07 -8.92
CA GLN A 79 3.06 4.04 -9.83
C GLN A 79 2.80 4.82 -11.13
N ILE A 80 1.59 4.69 -11.69
CA ILE A 80 1.19 5.39 -12.92
C ILE A 80 1.17 6.90 -12.70
N ASN A 81 0.68 7.36 -11.55
CA ASN A 81 0.62 8.78 -11.22
C ASN A 81 2.02 9.36 -11.00
N ILE A 82 2.89 8.64 -10.30
CA ILE A 82 4.31 9.01 -10.13
C ILE A 82 4.99 9.17 -11.48
N GLU A 83 4.80 8.21 -12.40
CA GLU A 83 5.39 8.27 -13.74
C GLU A 83 4.87 9.46 -14.56
N ASN A 84 3.56 9.71 -14.53
CA ASN A 84 2.94 10.81 -15.23
C ASN A 84 3.39 12.18 -14.71
N ASP A 85 3.49 12.33 -13.38
CA ASP A 85 3.96 13.56 -12.75
C ASP A 85 5.44 13.81 -13.04
N LEU A 86 6.28 12.77 -13.01
CA LEU A 86 7.68 12.88 -13.42
C LEU A 86 7.80 13.29 -14.90
N LYS A 87 7.05 12.64 -15.80
CA LYS A 87 7.03 13.01 -17.23
C LYS A 87 6.65 14.46 -17.43
N LYS A 88 5.59 14.91 -16.78
CA LYS A 88 5.14 16.31 -16.82
C LYS A 88 6.22 17.25 -16.31
N PHE A 89 6.80 16.95 -15.15
CA PHE A 89 7.88 17.74 -14.56
C PHE A 89 9.07 17.87 -15.51
N PHE A 90 9.58 16.77 -16.06
CA PHE A 90 10.72 16.80 -16.97
C PHE A 90 10.39 17.61 -18.23
N ASN A 91 9.26 17.35 -18.89
CA ASN A 91 8.84 18.09 -20.09
C ASN A 91 8.84 19.61 -19.89
N GLU A 92 8.47 20.08 -18.70
CA GLU A 92 8.39 21.50 -18.37
C GLU A 92 9.73 22.09 -17.86
N ASN A 93 10.72 21.27 -17.47
CA ASN A 93 11.88 21.72 -16.70
C ASN A 93 13.25 21.30 -17.25
N LEU A 94 13.35 20.66 -18.43
CA LEU A 94 14.62 20.17 -19.01
C LEU A 94 15.74 21.22 -19.15
N TYR A 95 15.42 22.52 -19.10
CA TYR A 95 16.40 23.60 -19.14
C TYR A 95 17.17 23.80 -17.82
N LYS A 96 16.76 23.16 -16.72
CA LYS A 96 17.42 23.25 -15.40
C LYS A 96 18.67 22.38 -15.33
N GLU A 97 19.51 22.65 -14.32
CA GLU A 97 20.69 21.83 -14.06
C GLU A 97 20.31 20.42 -13.62
N GLU A 98 21.12 19.43 -14.00
CA GLU A 98 20.90 18.02 -13.69
C GLU A 98 20.69 17.76 -12.19
N LYS A 99 21.45 18.46 -11.33
CA LYS A 99 21.35 18.33 -9.89
C LYS A 99 19.97 18.76 -9.36
N GLU A 100 19.42 19.84 -9.91
CA GLU A 100 18.10 20.34 -9.53
C GLU A 100 17.00 19.39 -10.00
N LEU A 101 17.13 18.88 -11.23
CA LEU A 101 16.20 17.90 -11.80
C LEU A 101 16.15 16.61 -10.99
N LYS A 102 17.30 16.07 -10.59
CA LYS A 102 17.38 14.88 -9.74
C LYS A 102 16.71 15.11 -8.39
N LEU A 103 17.03 16.21 -7.71
CA LEU A 103 16.45 16.52 -6.40
C LEU A 103 14.93 16.64 -6.48
N ALA A 104 14.42 17.37 -7.49
CA ALA A 104 12.99 17.54 -7.68
C ALA A 104 12.28 16.22 -8.02
N ALA A 105 12.87 15.38 -8.88
CA ALA A 105 12.33 14.07 -9.19
C ALA A 105 12.20 13.19 -7.93
N GLU A 106 13.21 13.18 -7.06
CA GLU A 106 13.11 12.46 -5.80
C GLU A 106 12.06 13.05 -4.85
N GLN A 107 11.89 14.37 -4.82
CA GLN A 107 10.82 15.02 -4.03
C GLN A 107 9.44 14.62 -4.53
N ILE A 108 9.23 14.55 -5.84
CA ILE A 108 7.98 14.08 -6.45
C ILE A 108 7.69 12.65 -6.01
N ILE A 109 8.67 11.75 -6.16
CA ILE A 109 8.52 10.34 -5.76
C ILE A 109 8.19 10.24 -4.26
N ARG A 110 8.90 10.96 -3.39
CA ARG A 110 8.69 10.93 -1.93
C ARG A 110 7.33 11.50 -1.51
N ALA A 111 6.75 12.41 -2.28
CA ALA A 111 5.43 12.97 -1.99
C ALA A 111 4.33 11.91 -2.02
N TYR A 112 4.53 10.79 -2.70
CA TYR A 112 3.60 9.65 -2.74
C TYR A 112 3.83 8.62 -1.61
N ASP A 113 4.81 8.83 -0.73
CA ASP A 113 5.23 7.88 0.33
C ASP A 113 5.33 6.42 -0.17
N PRO A 114 6.11 6.14 -1.23
CA PRO A 114 6.12 4.81 -1.84
C PRO A 114 6.82 3.80 -0.92
N CYS A 115 6.16 2.66 -0.66
CA CYS A 115 6.81 1.50 -0.06
C CYS A 115 7.14 0.47 -1.13
N MET A 116 8.36 0.54 -1.68
CA MET A 116 8.78 -0.33 -2.80
C MET A 116 8.79 -1.81 -2.43
N SER A 117 9.11 -2.15 -1.18
CA SER A 117 9.05 -3.53 -0.69
C SER A 117 7.62 -4.09 -0.68
N CYS A 118 6.62 -3.25 -0.43
CA CYS A 118 5.21 -3.65 -0.55
C CYS A 118 4.74 -3.70 -2.00
N ALA A 119 5.37 -2.94 -2.91
CA ALA A 119 4.97 -2.88 -4.32
C ALA A 119 5.36 -4.14 -5.12
N THR A 120 6.38 -4.88 -4.67
CA THR A 120 6.90 -6.08 -5.35
C THR A 120 6.56 -7.34 -4.55
N ASN A 121 5.36 -7.90 -4.78
CA ASN A 121 4.84 -9.00 -3.95
C ASN A 121 5.46 -10.38 -4.22
N PHE A 122 6.10 -10.59 -5.37
CA PHE A 122 6.64 -11.89 -5.72
C PHE A 122 7.91 -11.82 -6.57
N LEU A 123 8.87 -12.69 -6.25
CA LEU A 123 10.09 -12.90 -7.03
C LEU A 123 9.89 -14.14 -7.90
N LYS A 124 9.73 -13.94 -9.22
CA LYS A 124 9.76 -15.04 -10.18
C LYS A 124 11.22 -15.36 -10.52
N ILE A 125 11.73 -16.50 -10.05
CA ILE A 125 13.08 -16.96 -10.37
C ILE A 125 13.02 -17.98 -11.49
N GLU A 126 13.63 -17.65 -12.63
CA GLU A 126 13.91 -18.62 -13.70
C GLU A 126 15.37 -19.07 -13.53
N TRP A 127 15.55 -20.29 -13.02
CA TRP A 127 16.87 -20.88 -12.82
C TRP A 127 17.35 -21.51 -14.12
N ASP A 128 18.39 -20.93 -14.73
CA ASP A 128 19.13 -21.60 -15.80
C ASP A 128 20.23 -22.45 -15.17
N LYS A 129 19.99 -23.76 -15.06
CA LYS A 129 21.02 -24.72 -14.63
C LYS A 129 21.93 -24.99 -15.82
N LYS A 130 23.14 -24.40 -15.81
CA LYS A 130 24.26 -24.87 -16.63
C LYS A 130 24.79 -26.21 -16.14
#